data_AF-A0AAU0ZAC2-F1
#
_entry.id   AF-A0AAU0ZAC2-F1
#
_cell.length_a   1.000
_cell.length_b   1.000
_cell.length_c   1.000
_cell.angle_alpha   90.00
_cell.angle_beta   90.00
_cell.angle_gamma   90.00
#
_symmetry.space_group_name_H-M   'P 1'
#
loop_
_entity.id
_entity.type
_entity.pdbx_description
1 polymer ?
#
loop_
_entity_poly.entity_id
_entity_poly.type
_entity_poly.pdbx_seq_one_letter_code
_entity_poly.pdbx_strand_id
1 'polypeptide(L)'
;MHSTRTRTRSVVPSVRVVRRLSPLEEVEAVFQRLSGEPLPLVLPAALFADASAGGMWPVAAVRSRLVHPSCTEPARARVWAEVLRRRARQGAPWDTVAVAFALPGLRRAVGRLPRLAELEVCEVEQEALAAVALELTGLTGREAQVGLRLVRAGDRAAHRLLYATQRARRTPVVALEEDTVGAPCTVPGTGEVIAVVERAAAAGVLSEVEAELITLTRLERQSMAKAASAVGVSVRSAFRHRAAAEQRLAATLRGGSGR
;
A
#
# COMPACT_ATOMS: atom_id res chain seq x y z
N MET A 1 55.95 2.03 38.05
CA MET A 1 54.73 2.82 38.35
C MET A 1 54.17 3.37 37.06
N HIS A 2 52.93 2.97 36.75
CA HIS A 2 51.94 3.58 35.84
C HIS A 2 52.29 3.76 34.35
N SER A 3 52.05 2.69 33.57
CA SER A 3 51.88 2.76 32.12
C SER A 3 50.41 3.07 31.80
N THR A 4 50.17 4.28 31.29
CA THR A 4 48.83 4.83 31.03
C THR A 4 48.28 4.26 29.72
N ARG A 5 47.32 3.35 29.81
CA ARG A 5 46.63 2.75 28.66
C ARG A 5 45.60 3.74 28.11
N THR A 6 45.93 4.44 27.03
CA THR A 6 45.01 5.31 26.30
C THR A 6 43.96 4.45 25.59
N ARG A 7 42.73 4.48 26.11
CA ARG A 7 41.60 3.70 25.59
C ARG A 7 40.96 4.49 24.44
N THR A 8 41.31 4.14 23.20
CA THR A 8 40.71 4.70 21.99
C THR A 8 39.22 4.35 21.97
N ARG A 9 38.37 5.35 22.19
CA ARG A 9 36.91 5.21 22.08
C ARG A 9 36.57 5.02 20.60
N SER A 10 36.19 3.80 20.24
CA SER A 10 35.61 3.49 18.93
C SER A 10 34.27 4.24 18.82
N VAL A 11 34.24 5.25 17.95
CA VAL A 11 33.02 5.95 17.55
C VAL A 11 32.35 5.07 16.49
N VAL A 12 31.36 4.28 16.92
CA VAL A 12 30.51 3.54 15.99
C VAL A 12 29.67 4.57 15.23
N PRO A 13 29.75 4.64 13.89
CA PRO A 13 28.91 5.55 13.13
C PRO A 13 27.46 5.12 13.31
N SER A 14 26.66 6.00 13.92
CA SER A 14 25.23 5.78 14.06
C SER A 14 24.61 5.74 12.67
N VAL A 15 24.27 4.54 12.20
CA VAL A 15 23.48 4.34 10.99
C VAL A 15 22.18 5.11 11.19
N ARG A 16 22.03 6.24 10.48
CA ARG A 16 20.73 6.93 10.39
C ARG A 16 19.78 5.94 9.73
N VAL A 17 18.95 5.28 10.53
CA VAL A 17 17.79 4.57 10.04
C VAL A 17 16.89 5.63 9.41
N VAL A 18 16.97 5.78 8.09
CA VAL A 18 16.03 6.59 7.32
C VAL A 18 14.68 5.91 7.50
N ARG A 19 13.86 6.43 8.43
CA ARG A 19 12.49 5.97 8.62
C ARG A 19 11.75 6.29 7.33
N ARG A 20 11.61 5.29 6.45
CA ARG A 20 10.81 5.43 5.24
C ARG A 20 9.34 5.51 5.65
N LEU A 21 8.66 6.48 5.05
CA LEU A 21 7.24 6.72 5.28
C LEU A 21 6.43 5.51 4.81
N SER A 22 5.35 5.21 5.52
CA SER A 22 4.34 4.27 5.03
C SER A 22 3.71 4.80 3.73
N PRO A 23 3.09 3.95 2.90
CA PRO A 23 2.41 4.39 1.68
C PRO A 23 1.39 5.52 1.89
N LEU A 24 0.58 5.48 2.96
CA LEU A 24 -0.34 6.57 3.30
C LEU A 24 0.40 7.84 3.76
N GLU A 25 1.52 7.68 4.47
CA GLU A 25 2.39 8.79 4.87
C GLU A 25 3.11 9.44 3.66
N GLU A 26 3.47 8.67 2.64
CA GLU A 26 4.05 9.20 1.39
C GLU A 26 3.06 10.13 0.67
N VAL A 27 1.79 9.72 0.52
CA VAL A 27 0.75 10.56 -0.10
C VAL A 27 0.49 11.81 0.75
N GLU A 28 0.47 11.66 2.08
CA GLU A 28 0.32 12.80 2.99
C GLU A 28 1.48 13.79 2.84
N ALA A 29 2.73 13.31 2.79
CA ALA A 29 3.90 14.17 2.61
C ALA A 29 3.85 14.94 1.28
N VAL A 30 3.41 14.29 0.19
CA VAL A 30 3.21 14.97 -1.10
C VAL A 30 2.12 16.05 -0.98
N PHE A 31 0.98 15.73 -0.36
CA PHE A 31 -0.11 16.68 -0.17
C PHE A 31 0.30 17.89 0.68
N GLN A 32 1.08 17.68 1.74
CA GLN A 32 1.58 18.76 2.58
C GLN A 32 2.54 19.68 1.82
N ARG A 33 3.41 19.12 0.97
CA ARG A 33 4.26 19.94 0.07
C ARG A 33 3.40 20.80 -0.87
N LEU A 34 2.43 20.20 -1.56
CA LEU A 34 1.51 20.93 -2.45
C LEU A 34 0.69 22.01 -1.74
N SER A 35 0.42 21.82 -0.44
CA SER A 35 -0.34 22.78 0.37
C SER A 35 0.53 23.92 0.92
N GLY A 36 1.85 23.71 1.02
CA GLY A 36 2.82 24.66 1.56
C GLY A 36 3.67 25.38 0.50
N GLU A 37 3.43 25.14 -0.78
CA GLU A 37 4.11 25.84 -1.88
C GLU A 37 3.82 27.36 -1.87
N PRO A 38 4.70 28.20 -2.44
CA PRO A 38 4.52 29.65 -2.49
C PRO A 38 3.20 30.09 -3.15
N LEU A 39 2.66 29.24 -4.04
CA LEU A 39 1.35 29.39 -4.63
C LEU A 39 0.49 28.17 -4.28
N PRO A 40 -0.14 28.13 -3.08
CA PRO A 40 -0.83 26.95 -2.62
C PRO A 40 -2.07 26.67 -3.47
N LEU A 41 -2.40 25.39 -3.65
CA LEU A 41 -3.65 25.00 -4.29
C LEU A 41 -4.83 25.46 -3.43
N VAL A 42 -5.78 26.14 -4.07
CA VAL A 42 -6.95 26.70 -3.38
C VAL A 42 -8.27 26.27 -4.01
N LEU A 43 -9.32 26.23 -3.20
CA LEU A 43 -10.70 26.01 -3.63
C LEU A 43 -11.60 27.16 -3.12
N PRO A 44 -12.71 27.49 -3.82
CA PRO A 44 -13.62 28.53 -3.36
C PRO A 44 -14.23 28.19 -2.00
N ALA A 45 -14.18 29.14 -1.07
CA ALA A 45 -14.79 28.97 0.25
C ALA A 45 -16.32 28.76 0.16
N ALA A 46 -16.96 29.37 -0.85
CA ALA A 46 -18.39 29.28 -1.14
C ALA A 46 -18.91 27.84 -1.40
N LEU A 47 -18.02 26.87 -1.58
CA LEU A 47 -18.38 25.44 -1.58
C LEU A 47 -18.96 24.97 -0.24
N PHE A 48 -18.70 25.71 0.84
CA PHE A 48 -19.31 25.57 2.15
C PHE A 48 -20.38 26.67 2.29
N ALA A 49 -21.63 26.29 2.57
CA ALA A 49 -22.76 27.23 2.56
C ALA A 49 -22.69 28.30 3.65
N ASP A 50 -21.88 28.04 4.67
CA ASP A 50 -21.64 28.84 5.87
C ASP A 50 -20.34 29.66 5.80
N ALA A 51 -19.55 29.50 4.74
CA ALA A 51 -18.44 30.41 4.50
C ALA A 51 -19.01 31.78 4.08
N SER A 52 -18.63 32.84 4.79
CA SER A 52 -18.92 34.21 4.34
C SER A 52 -18.51 34.33 2.88
N ALA A 53 -19.48 34.64 2.02
CA ALA A 53 -19.34 34.53 0.57
C ALA A 53 -18.22 35.45 0.07
N GLY A 54 -17.02 34.88 -0.10
CA GLY A 54 -15.82 35.57 -0.58
C GLY A 54 -14.56 34.88 -0.10
N GLY A 55 -13.71 34.44 -1.04
CA GLY A 55 -12.36 33.97 -0.72
C GLY A 55 -12.01 32.57 -1.21
N MET A 56 -10.71 32.31 -1.20
CA MET A 56 -10.07 31.07 -1.62
C MET A 56 -9.44 30.42 -0.40
N TRP A 57 -9.72 29.14 -0.18
CA TRP A 57 -9.17 28.37 0.94
C TRP A 57 -8.11 27.39 0.45
N PRO A 58 -6.95 27.29 1.12
CA PRO A 58 -5.98 26.24 0.84
C PRO A 58 -6.61 24.85 0.93
N VAL A 59 -6.21 23.94 0.05
CA VAL A 59 -6.73 22.56 0.02
C VAL A 59 -6.57 21.83 1.37
N ALA A 60 -5.54 22.16 2.16
CA ALA A 60 -5.36 21.64 3.52
C ALA A 60 -6.50 22.07 4.46
N ALA A 61 -6.89 23.35 4.44
CA ALA A 61 -8.00 23.86 5.24
C ALA A 61 -9.34 23.25 4.80
N VAL A 62 -9.53 23.10 3.49
CA VAL A 62 -10.72 22.44 2.93
C VAL A 62 -10.81 20.98 3.38
N ARG A 63 -9.71 20.22 3.35
CA ARG A 63 -9.69 18.83 3.85
C ARG A 63 -10.04 18.75 5.33
N SER A 64 -9.50 19.65 6.14
CA SER A 64 -9.82 19.75 7.58
C SER A 64 -11.30 20.07 7.80
N ARG A 65 -11.89 20.97 7.00
CA ARG A 65 -13.33 21.26 7.05
C ARG A 65 -14.17 20.06 6.61
N LEU A 66 -13.78 19.36 5.54
CA LEU A 66 -14.50 18.19 5.03
C LEU A 66 -14.63 17.08 6.07
N VAL A 67 -13.63 16.87 6.93
CA VAL A 67 -13.72 15.81 7.95
C VAL A 67 -14.47 16.24 9.22
N HIS A 68 -14.79 17.53 9.36
CA HIS A 68 -15.47 18.07 10.53
C HIS A 68 -16.93 17.58 10.59
N PRO A 69 -17.47 17.21 11.77
CA PRO A 69 -18.85 16.74 11.92
C PRO A 69 -19.90 17.75 11.44
N SER A 70 -19.61 19.05 11.51
CA SER A 70 -20.52 20.10 11.04
C SER A 70 -20.53 20.27 9.51
N CYS A 71 -19.68 19.56 8.76
CA CYS A 71 -19.68 19.65 7.30
C CYS A 71 -20.83 18.82 6.73
N THR A 72 -21.83 19.51 6.18
CA THR A 72 -23.04 18.91 5.62
C THR A 72 -22.74 18.09 4.35
N GLU A 73 -23.61 17.11 4.06
CA GLU A 73 -23.47 16.28 2.86
C GLU A 73 -23.51 17.10 1.55
N PRO A 74 -24.40 18.11 1.38
CA PRO A 74 -24.36 18.98 0.20
C PRO A 74 -23.05 19.76 0.06
N ALA A 75 -22.42 20.18 1.16
CA ALA A 75 -21.12 20.84 1.10
C ALA A 75 -20.01 19.85 0.66
N ARG A 76 -20.02 18.63 1.20
CA ARG A 76 -19.10 17.55 0.76
C ARG A 76 -19.26 17.28 -0.73
N ALA A 77 -20.49 17.14 -1.21
CA ALA A 77 -20.79 16.89 -2.61
C ALA A 77 -20.25 18.00 -3.53
N ARG A 78 -20.47 19.28 -3.17
CA ARG A 78 -19.94 20.42 -3.93
C ARG A 78 -18.41 20.43 -4.00
N VAL A 79 -17.74 20.17 -2.88
CA VAL A 79 -16.27 20.12 -2.85
C VAL A 79 -15.73 18.97 -3.72
N TRP A 80 -16.30 17.78 -3.61
CA TRP A 80 -15.89 16.64 -4.43
C TRP A 80 -16.15 16.87 -5.92
N ALA A 81 -17.31 17.45 -6.29
CA ALA A 81 -17.61 17.82 -7.66
C ALA A 81 -16.59 18.81 -8.23
N GLU A 82 -16.20 19.82 -7.44
CA GLU A 82 -15.18 20.79 -7.85
C GLU A 82 -13.79 20.15 -8.01
N VAL A 83 -13.36 19.29 -7.09
CA VAL A 83 -12.08 18.58 -7.19
C VAL A 83 -12.06 17.67 -8.41
N LEU A 84 -13.12 16.90 -8.67
CA LEU A 84 -13.23 16.04 -9.84
C LEU A 84 -13.28 16.84 -11.14
N ARG A 85 -13.94 18.00 -11.15
CA ARG A 85 -13.95 18.92 -12.29
C ARG A 85 -12.55 19.43 -12.62
N ARG A 86 -11.77 19.83 -11.60
CA ARG A 86 -10.39 20.31 -11.80
C ARG A 86 -9.45 19.19 -12.22
N ARG A 87 -9.60 18.01 -11.62
CA ARG A 87 -8.92 16.79 -12.06
C ARG A 87 -9.16 16.52 -13.54
N ALA A 88 -10.41 16.52 -13.99
CA ALA A 88 -10.73 16.26 -15.39
C ALA A 88 -10.18 17.33 -16.36
N ARG A 89 -10.04 18.59 -15.91
CA ARG A 89 -9.57 19.70 -16.75
C ARG A 89 -8.05 19.92 -16.71
N GLN A 90 -7.39 19.59 -15.61
CA GLN A 90 -6.01 19.98 -15.32
C GLN A 90 -5.10 18.78 -15.02
N GLY A 91 -5.65 17.61 -14.70
CA GLY A 91 -4.86 16.45 -14.27
C GLY A 91 -4.13 16.70 -12.96
N ALA A 92 -2.85 16.33 -12.90
CA ALA A 92 -1.99 16.61 -11.75
C ALA A 92 -1.91 18.14 -11.49
N PRO A 93 -1.93 18.59 -10.21
CA PRO A 93 -1.85 17.80 -8.98
C PRO A 93 -3.22 17.37 -8.39
N TRP A 94 -4.34 17.56 -9.10
CA TRP A 94 -5.68 17.32 -8.55
C TRP A 94 -6.01 15.85 -8.30
N ASP A 95 -5.36 14.91 -9.00
CA ASP A 95 -5.39 13.49 -8.65
C ASP A 95 -4.87 13.24 -7.23
N THR A 96 -3.71 13.82 -6.90
CA THR A 96 -3.12 13.70 -5.56
C THR A 96 -3.98 14.36 -4.50
N VAL A 97 -4.60 15.52 -4.80
CA VAL A 97 -5.55 16.18 -3.90
C VAL A 97 -6.76 15.27 -3.61
N ALA A 98 -7.34 14.66 -4.64
CA ALA A 98 -8.48 13.76 -4.49
C ALA A 98 -8.15 12.55 -3.60
N VAL A 99 -7.01 11.89 -3.84
CA VAL A 99 -6.56 10.77 -2.98
C VAL A 99 -6.29 11.26 -1.56
N ALA A 100 -5.62 12.41 -1.41
CA ALA A 100 -5.29 12.98 -0.10
C ALA A 100 -6.51 13.39 0.72
N PHE A 101 -7.61 13.79 0.08
CA PHE A 101 -8.89 14.11 0.73
C PHE A 101 -9.57 12.84 1.30
N ALA A 102 -9.32 11.67 0.71
CA ALA A 102 -9.81 10.39 1.22
C ALA A 102 -8.96 9.81 2.38
N LEU A 103 -7.70 10.24 2.53
CA LEU A 103 -6.75 9.69 3.51
C LEU A 103 -7.28 9.64 4.96
N PRO A 104 -7.95 10.67 5.51
CA PRO A 104 -8.44 10.60 6.89
C PRO A 104 -9.48 9.49 7.11
N GLY A 105 -10.30 9.19 6.10
CA GLY A 105 -11.24 8.07 6.14
C GLY A 105 -10.51 6.74 5.95
N LEU A 106 -9.56 6.70 5.02
CA LEU A 106 -8.78 5.51 4.71
C LEU A 106 -7.91 5.05 5.88
N ARG A 107 -7.24 5.97 6.59
CA ARG A 107 -6.48 5.67 7.80
C ARG A 107 -7.35 5.04 8.89
N ARG A 108 -8.57 5.56 9.08
CA ARG A 108 -9.53 4.97 10.02
C ARG A 108 -10.01 3.59 9.57
N ALA A 109 -10.22 3.39 8.27
CA ALA A 109 -10.62 2.10 7.73
C ALA A 109 -9.54 1.04 7.93
N VAL A 110 -8.32 1.30 7.46
CA VAL A 110 -7.17 0.40 7.57
C VAL A 110 -6.78 0.16 9.03
N GLY A 111 -6.80 1.20 9.87
CA GLY A 111 -6.43 1.10 11.29
C GLY A 111 -7.37 0.23 12.15
N ARG A 112 -8.58 -0.08 11.67
CA ARG A 112 -9.52 -1.00 12.36
C ARG A 112 -9.31 -2.46 12.00
N LEU A 113 -8.46 -2.75 11.02
CA LEU A 113 -8.27 -4.11 10.54
C LEU A 113 -7.43 -4.93 11.53
N PRO A 114 -7.73 -6.23 11.68
CA PRO A 114 -6.90 -7.11 12.49
C PRO A 114 -5.50 -7.25 11.86
N ARG A 115 -4.47 -7.31 12.71
CA ARG A 115 -3.09 -7.55 12.27
C ARG A 115 -2.90 -9.05 12.05
N LEU A 116 -2.37 -9.43 10.89
CA LEU A 116 -1.90 -10.79 10.59
C LEU A 116 -0.38 -10.79 10.53
N ALA A 117 0.28 -11.83 11.06
CA ALA A 117 1.75 -11.90 11.10
C ALA A 117 2.41 -11.89 9.71
N GLU A 118 1.71 -12.36 8.67
CA GLU A 118 2.17 -12.35 7.27
C GLU A 118 1.82 -11.04 6.53
N LEU A 119 0.92 -10.26 7.14
CA LEU A 119 0.42 -8.92 6.80
C LEU A 119 1.33 -7.77 7.23
N GLU A 120 2.22 -7.28 6.38
CA GLU A 120 2.85 -5.97 6.65
C GLU A 120 1.83 -4.83 6.44
N VAL A 121 1.85 -3.83 7.33
CA VAL A 121 0.91 -2.69 7.28
C VAL A 121 1.00 -1.95 5.94
N CYS A 122 2.20 -1.81 5.41
CA CYS A 122 2.44 -1.16 4.12
C CYS A 122 1.88 -1.95 2.93
N GLU A 123 1.74 -3.28 3.00
CA GLU A 123 1.03 -4.04 1.95
C GLU A 123 -0.46 -3.70 1.96
N VAL A 124 -1.05 -3.64 3.15
CA VAL A 124 -2.47 -3.28 3.32
C VAL A 124 -2.73 -1.85 2.84
N GLU A 125 -1.86 -0.91 3.19
CA GLU A 125 -1.94 0.47 2.75
C GLU A 125 -1.75 0.63 1.23
N GLN A 126 -0.82 -0.12 0.62
CA GLN A 126 -0.61 -0.13 -0.83
C GLN A 126 -1.84 -0.64 -1.57
N GLU A 127 -2.39 -1.77 -1.15
CA GLU A 127 -3.58 -2.37 -1.76
C GLU A 127 -4.79 -1.44 -1.66
N ALA A 128 -4.96 -0.80 -0.50
CA ALA A 128 -6.02 0.18 -0.28
C ALA A 128 -5.87 1.41 -1.18
N LEU A 129 -4.64 1.95 -1.32
CA LEU A 129 -4.35 3.08 -2.20
C LEU A 129 -4.53 2.73 -3.69
N ALA A 130 -4.13 1.54 -4.11
CA ALA A 130 -4.30 1.07 -5.48
C ALA A 130 -5.79 1.02 -5.86
N ALA A 131 -6.63 0.48 -4.96
CA ALA A 131 -8.07 0.45 -5.16
C ALA A 131 -8.73 1.84 -5.17
N VAL A 132 -8.24 2.77 -4.34
CA VAL A 132 -8.69 4.17 -4.36
C VAL A 132 -8.33 4.84 -5.67
N ALA A 133 -7.09 4.65 -6.15
CA ALA A 133 -6.65 5.20 -7.42
C ALA A 133 -7.49 4.66 -8.59
N LEU A 134 -7.75 3.34 -8.60
CA LEU A 134 -8.60 2.70 -9.61
C LEU A 134 -10.04 3.23 -9.57
N GLU A 135 -10.68 3.29 -8.39
CA GLU A 135 -12.03 3.83 -8.24
C GLU A 135 -12.09 5.29 -8.72
N LEU A 136 -11.07 6.09 -8.40
CA LEU A 136 -10.99 7.49 -8.82
C LEU A 136 -10.94 7.64 -10.34
N THR A 137 -10.33 6.71 -11.08
CA THR A 137 -10.30 6.77 -12.56
C THR A 137 -11.70 6.72 -13.19
N GLY A 138 -12.65 6.03 -12.55
CA GLY A 138 -14.01 5.87 -13.05
C GLY A 138 -15.00 6.98 -12.64
N LEU A 139 -14.58 7.96 -11.84
CA LEU A 139 -15.45 9.04 -11.37
C LEU A 139 -15.51 10.22 -12.34
N THR A 140 -16.73 10.68 -12.62
CA THR A 140 -17.05 11.71 -13.62
C THR A 140 -17.53 13.03 -13.03
N GLY A 141 -17.77 13.10 -11.71
CA GLY A 141 -18.18 14.30 -10.99
C GLY A 141 -19.68 14.42 -10.71
N ARG A 142 -20.47 13.40 -11.06
CA ARG A 142 -21.93 13.33 -10.82
C ARG A 142 -22.32 12.39 -9.69
N GLU A 143 -21.35 11.69 -9.14
CA GLU A 143 -21.57 10.61 -8.19
C GLU A 143 -21.86 11.18 -6.79
N ALA A 144 -22.86 10.61 -6.13
CA ALA A 144 -23.11 10.91 -4.72
C ALA A 144 -22.00 10.31 -3.83
N GLN A 145 -21.71 10.98 -2.71
CA GLN A 145 -20.85 10.46 -1.65
C GLN A 145 -19.46 10.00 -2.13
N VAL A 146 -18.85 10.74 -3.07
CA VAL A 146 -17.53 10.41 -3.67
C VAL A 146 -16.49 10.00 -2.61
N GLY A 147 -16.31 10.82 -1.57
CA GLY A 147 -15.32 10.52 -0.53
C GLY A 147 -15.58 9.19 0.17
N LEU A 148 -16.84 8.86 0.46
CA LEU A 148 -17.20 7.57 1.06
C LEU A 148 -16.97 6.42 0.08
N ARG A 149 -17.29 6.60 -1.21
CA ARG A 149 -17.03 5.59 -2.25
C ARG A 149 -15.55 5.23 -2.33
N LEU A 150 -14.68 6.23 -2.36
CA LEU A 150 -13.22 6.04 -2.37
C LEU A 150 -12.75 5.29 -1.11
N VAL A 151 -13.17 5.73 0.08
CA VAL A 151 -12.82 5.06 1.34
C VAL A 151 -13.30 3.61 1.34
N ARG A 152 -14.53 3.34 0.89
CA ARG A 152 -15.08 1.98 0.78
C ARG A 152 -14.32 1.13 -0.25
N ALA A 153 -13.83 1.72 -1.35
CA ALA A 153 -13.02 0.99 -2.33
C ALA A 153 -11.72 0.48 -1.70
N GLY A 154 -11.00 1.36 -0.98
CA GLY A 154 -9.80 0.99 -0.25
C GLY A 154 -10.06 -0.02 0.88
N ASP A 155 -11.12 0.20 1.67
CA ASP A 155 -11.53 -0.70 2.75
C ASP A 155 -11.87 -2.11 2.24
N ARG A 156 -12.63 -2.22 1.15
CA ARG A 156 -12.93 -3.52 0.51
C ARG A 156 -11.66 -4.21 0.02
N ALA A 157 -10.72 -3.48 -0.57
CA ALA A 157 -9.48 -4.06 -1.07
C ALA A 157 -8.60 -4.59 0.06
N ALA A 158 -8.46 -3.82 1.14
CA ALA A 158 -7.76 -4.24 2.34
C ALA A 158 -8.39 -5.50 2.99
N HIS A 159 -9.73 -5.55 3.10
CA HIS A 159 -10.42 -6.75 3.58
C HIS A 159 -10.25 -7.95 2.64
N ARG A 160 -10.29 -7.76 1.31
CA ARG A 160 -10.03 -8.85 0.36
C ARG A 160 -8.64 -9.43 0.54
N LEU A 161 -7.61 -8.59 0.73
CA LEU A 161 -6.25 -9.04 1.00
C LEU A 161 -6.18 -9.84 2.31
N LEU A 162 -6.79 -9.34 3.38
CA LEU A 162 -6.86 -10.05 4.65
C LEU A 162 -7.58 -11.39 4.54
N TYR A 163 -8.73 -11.44 3.89
CA TYR A 163 -9.50 -12.67 3.71
C TYR A 163 -8.77 -13.66 2.81
N ALA A 164 -8.12 -13.21 1.73
CA ALA A 164 -7.29 -14.06 0.90
C ALA A 164 -6.14 -14.68 1.71
N THR A 165 -5.50 -13.89 2.58
CA THR A 165 -4.42 -14.36 3.45
C THR A 165 -4.91 -15.34 4.52
N GLN A 166 -6.04 -15.04 5.16
CA GLN A 166 -6.68 -15.94 6.12
C GLN A 166 -7.16 -17.23 5.47
N ARG A 167 -7.69 -17.16 4.24
CA ARG A 167 -8.09 -18.33 3.47
C ARG A 167 -6.86 -19.17 3.12
N ALA A 168 -5.77 -18.57 2.67
CA ALA A 168 -4.52 -19.29 2.43
C ALA A 168 -3.99 -20.00 3.70
N ARG A 169 -4.22 -19.43 4.89
CA ARG A 169 -3.93 -20.11 6.18
C ARG A 169 -4.91 -21.25 6.49
N ARG A 170 -6.19 -21.06 6.17
CA ARG A 170 -7.29 -21.97 6.56
C ARG A 170 -7.56 -23.08 5.57
N THR A 171 -7.16 -22.94 4.30
CA THR A 171 -7.21 -24.02 3.32
C THR A 171 -6.36 -25.14 3.88
N PRO A 172 -6.94 -26.23 4.41
CA PRO A 172 -6.20 -27.44 4.63
C PRO A 172 -5.75 -27.88 3.24
N VAL A 173 -4.56 -28.46 3.11
CA VAL A 173 -4.29 -29.33 1.97
C VAL A 173 -5.48 -30.30 1.92
N VAL A 174 -6.29 -30.23 0.87
CA VAL A 174 -7.48 -31.08 0.74
C VAL A 174 -6.95 -32.51 0.70
N ALA A 175 -7.16 -33.27 1.77
CA ALA A 175 -7.09 -34.72 1.68
C ALA A 175 -8.22 -35.12 0.74
N LEU A 176 -7.87 -35.54 -0.47
CA LEU A 176 -8.78 -36.26 -1.36
C LEU A 176 -9.21 -37.54 -0.63
N GLU A 177 -10.49 -37.88 -0.78
CA GLU A 177 -11.19 -38.97 -0.11
C GLU A 177 -10.39 -40.31 -0.15
N GLU A 178 -10.45 -41.06 0.96
CA GLU A 178 -9.61 -42.22 1.30
C GLU A 178 -9.67 -43.43 0.32
N ASP A 179 -10.48 -43.40 -0.75
CA ASP A 179 -10.69 -44.54 -1.65
C ASP A 179 -10.06 -44.41 -3.05
N THR A 180 -9.27 -43.35 -3.31
CA THR A 180 -8.45 -43.31 -4.53
C THR A 180 -6.99 -43.62 -4.20
N VAL A 181 -6.50 -44.77 -4.67
CA VAL A 181 -5.05 -45.09 -4.70
C VAL A 181 -4.39 -44.16 -5.73
N GLY A 182 -4.23 -42.90 -5.35
CA GLY A 182 -3.40 -41.93 -6.04
C GLY A 182 -1.96 -42.12 -5.60
N ALA A 183 -1.04 -42.18 -6.58
CA ALA A 183 0.40 -42.16 -6.32
C ALA A 183 0.75 -41.06 -5.31
N PRO A 184 1.72 -41.29 -4.39
CA PRO A 184 1.98 -40.38 -3.28
C PRO A 184 2.28 -38.97 -3.81
N CYS A 185 1.34 -38.05 -3.62
CA CYS A 185 1.59 -36.62 -3.79
C CYS A 185 2.27 -36.14 -2.52
N THR A 186 3.58 -35.92 -2.61
CA THR A 186 4.34 -35.20 -1.61
C THR A 186 3.70 -33.84 -1.39
N VAL A 187 3.31 -33.55 -0.15
CA VAL A 187 3.07 -32.17 0.27
C VAL A 187 4.40 -31.45 0.08
N PRO A 188 4.48 -30.36 -0.69
CA PRO A 188 5.74 -29.70 -0.87
C PRO A 188 6.27 -29.19 0.47
N GLY A 189 7.29 -29.88 0.98
CA GLY A 189 8.04 -29.40 2.14
C GLY A 189 8.65 -28.05 1.83
N THR A 190 9.13 -27.33 2.84
CA THR A 190 9.83 -26.04 2.64
C THR A 190 10.90 -26.14 1.55
N GLY A 191 11.59 -27.29 1.45
CA GLY A 191 12.55 -27.58 0.37
C GLY A 191 11.95 -27.63 -1.03
N GLU A 192 10.74 -28.14 -1.23
CA GLU A 192 10.08 -28.15 -2.54
C GLU A 192 9.60 -26.75 -2.95
N VAL A 193 9.17 -25.92 -1.99
CA VAL A 193 8.82 -24.52 -2.25
C VAL A 193 10.07 -23.70 -2.60
N ILE A 194 11.19 -23.92 -1.91
CA ILE A 194 12.50 -23.34 -2.26
C ILE A 194 12.89 -23.77 -3.69
N ALA A 195 12.76 -25.06 -4.01
CA ALA A 195 13.08 -25.58 -5.35
C ALA A 195 12.19 -24.99 -6.47
N VAL A 196 10.95 -24.59 -6.18
CA VAL A 196 10.10 -23.86 -7.15
C VAL A 196 10.66 -22.47 -7.43
N VAL A 197 11.10 -21.76 -6.39
CA VAL A 197 11.71 -20.43 -6.53
C VAL A 197 13.04 -20.52 -7.28
N GLU A 198 13.89 -21.49 -6.94
CA GLU A 198 15.15 -21.77 -7.62
C GLU A 198 14.96 -22.12 -9.11
N ARG A 199 13.98 -22.98 -9.42
CA ARG A 199 13.65 -23.31 -10.83
C ARG A 199 13.13 -22.10 -11.59
N ALA A 200 12.31 -21.26 -10.96
CA ALA A 200 11.81 -20.04 -11.59
C ALA A 200 12.94 -19.02 -11.85
N ALA A 201 13.93 -18.94 -10.96
CA ALA A 201 15.13 -18.14 -11.17
C ALA A 201 15.99 -18.71 -12.32
N ALA A 202 16.24 -20.02 -12.32
CA ALA A 202 17.00 -20.70 -13.38
C ALA A 202 16.33 -20.57 -14.76
N ALA A 203 15.00 -20.55 -14.80
CA ALA A 203 14.22 -20.32 -16.02
C ALA A 203 14.12 -18.84 -16.43
N GLY A 204 14.74 -17.91 -15.68
CA GLY A 204 14.70 -16.46 -15.94
C GLY A 204 13.34 -15.81 -15.68
N VAL A 205 12.40 -16.53 -15.06
CA VAL A 205 11.08 -15.99 -14.67
C VAL A 205 11.22 -15.01 -13.52
N LEU A 206 12.20 -15.23 -12.64
CA LEU A 206 12.58 -14.36 -11.53
C LEU A 206 14.03 -13.90 -11.71
N SER A 207 14.32 -12.64 -11.40
CA SER A 207 15.71 -12.22 -11.17
C SER A 207 16.22 -12.75 -9.83
N GLU A 208 17.55 -12.79 -9.65
CA GLU A 208 18.20 -13.21 -8.40
C GLU A 208 17.70 -12.38 -7.19
N VAL A 209 17.64 -11.06 -7.36
CA VAL A 209 17.09 -10.11 -6.38
C VAL A 209 15.63 -10.45 -6.00
N GLU A 210 14.81 -10.84 -6.97
CA GLU A 210 13.40 -11.18 -6.74
C GLU A 210 13.22 -12.54 -6.06
N ALA A 211 14.02 -13.52 -6.46
CA ALA A 211 14.05 -14.84 -5.84
C ALA A 211 14.47 -14.72 -4.36
N GLU A 212 15.54 -13.96 -4.09
CA GLU A 212 16.01 -13.71 -2.73
C GLU A 212 14.99 -12.95 -1.88
N LEU A 213 14.32 -11.93 -2.44
CA LEU A 213 13.23 -11.23 -1.76
C LEU A 213 12.05 -12.17 -1.41
N ILE A 214 11.68 -13.09 -2.31
CA ILE A 214 10.63 -14.08 -2.04
C ILE A 214 11.07 -15.03 -0.92
N THR A 215 12.29 -15.56 -0.98
CA THR A 215 12.85 -16.46 0.04
C THR A 215 12.83 -15.80 1.42
N LEU A 216 13.44 -14.62 1.55
CA LEU A 216 13.56 -13.93 2.83
C LEU A 216 12.19 -13.56 3.41
N THR A 217 11.23 -13.14 2.59
CA THR A 217 9.96 -12.59 3.10
C THR A 217 8.83 -13.61 3.21
N ARG A 218 8.73 -14.57 2.27
CA ARG A 218 7.65 -15.57 2.24
C ARG A 218 8.05 -16.90 2.86
N LEU A 219 9.29 -17.35 2.67
CA LEU A 219 9.75 -18.64 3.18
C LEU A 219 10.32 -18.50 4.59
N GLU A 220 11.15 -17.49 4.82
CA GLU A 220 11.77 -17.23 6.12
C GLU A 220 10.98 -16.26 7.01
N ARG A 221 9.87 -15.70 6.50
CA ARG A 221 9.00 -14.76 7.23
C ARG A 221 9.73 -13.54 7.80
N GLN A 222 10.82 -13.10 7.17
CA GLN A 222 11.48 -11.86 7.56
C GLN A 222 10.63 -10.66 7.14
N SER A 223 10.71 -9.58 7.91
CA SER A 223 10.06 -8.33 7.54
C SER A 223 10.64 -7.79 6.23
N MET A 224 9.82 -7.11 5.43
CA MET A 224 10.28 -6.54 4.17
C MET A 224 11.44 -5.56 4.37
N ALA A 225 11.47 -4.82 5.49
CA ALA A 225 12.56 -3.89 5.78
C ALA A 225 13.91 -4.60 5.94
N LYS A 226 13.92 -5.76 6.62
CA LYS A 226 15.12 -6.56 6.81
C LYS A 226 15.56 -7.20 5.49
N ALA A 227 14.62 -7.76 4.73
CA ALA A 227 14.90 -8.36 3.42
C ALA A 227 15.44 -7.33 2.41
N ALA A 228 14.82 -6.15 2.33
CA ALA A 228 15.30 -5.08 1.45
C ALA A 228 16.73 -4.61 1.80
N SER A 229 17.05 -4.56 3.10
CA SER A 229 18.40 -4.24 3.56
C SER A 229 19.41 -5.33 3.21
N ALA A 230 19.02 -6.61 3.26
CA ALA A 230 19.90 -7.72 2.91
C ALA A 230 20.24 -7.71 1.40
N VAL A 231 19.24 -7.44 0.56
CA VAL A 231 19.38 -7.41 -0.92
C VAL A 231 19.87 -6.04 -1.45
N GLY A 232 20.06 -5.04 -0.59
CA GLY A 232 20.61 -3.73 -0.96
C GLY A 232 19.65 -2.82 -1.74
N VAL A 233 18.34 -3.03 -1.63
CA VAL A 233 17.31 -2.24 -2.33
C VAL A 233 16.50 -1.37 -1.38
N SER A 234 15.81 -0.36 -1.92
CA SER A 234 14.85 0.39 -1.12
C SER A 234 13.65 -0.49 -0.74
N VAL A 235 13.09 -0.32 0.46
CA VAL A 235 11.88 -1.06 0.91
C VAL A 235 10.73 -0.94 -0.09
N ARG A 236 10.53 0.25 -0.67
CA ARG A 236 9.52 0.49 -1.72
C ARG A 236 9.81 -0.31 -2.98
N SER A 237 11.06 -0.30 -3.43
CA SER A 237 11.48 -1.13 -4.57
C SER A 237 11.27 -2.61 -4.26
N ALA A 238 11.60 -3.06 -3.04
CA ALA A 238 11.45 -4.45 -2.62
C ALA A 238 9.98 -4.91 -2.65
N PHE A 239 9.04 -4.10 -2.14
CA PHE A 239 7.60 -4.39 -2.28
C PHE A 239 7.18 -4.53 -3.74
N ARG A 240 7.62 -3.59 -4.60
CA ARG A 240 7.29 -3.62 -6.02
C ARG A 240 7.88 -4.84 -6.73
N HIS A 241 9.16 -5.14 -6.49
CA HIS A 241 9.86 -6.30 -7.05
C HIS A 241 9.17 -7.59 -6.61
N ARG A 242 8.88 -7.74 -5.32
CA ARG A 242 8.19 -8.93 -4.82
C ARG A 242 6.78 -9.07 -5.40
N ALA A 243 5.99 -8.01 -5.45
CA ALA A 243 4.64 -8.08 -6.02
C ALA A 243 4.66 -8.49 -7.50
N ALA A 244 5.56 -7.91 -8.30
CA ALA A 244 5.71 -8.27 -9.71
C ALA A 244 6.24 -9.70 -9.91
N ALA A 245 7.16 -10.14 -9.05
CA ALA A 245 7.69 -11.49 -9.02
C ALA A 245 6.60 -12.52 -8.68
N GLU A 246 5.82 -12.28 -7.62
CA GLU A 246 4.70 -13.14 -7.21
C GLU A 246 3.63 -13.24 -8.30
N GLN A 247 3.31 -12.14 -8.99
CA GLN A 247 2.37 -12.14 -10.12
C GLN A 247 2.88 -12.98 -11.30
N ARG A 248 4.16 -12.82 -11.68
CA ARG A 248 4.77 -13.64 -12.74
C ARG A 248 4.80 -15.11 -12.35
N LEU A 249 5.23 -15.42 -11.12
CA LEU A 249 5.26 -16.79 -10.61
C LEU A 249 3.87 -17.43 -10.65
N ALA A 250 2.84 -16.72 -10.17
CA ALA A 250 1.46 -17.20 -10.20
C ALA A 250 0.92 -17.37 -11.63
N ALA A 251 1.36 -16.55 -12.60
CA ALA A 251 1.00 -16.72 -14.00
C ALA A 251 1.65 -17.98 -14.60
N THR A 252 2.95 -18.19 -14.37
CA THR A 252 3.67 -19.39 -14.84
C THR A 252 3.13 -20.67 -14.21
N LEU A 253 2.81 -20.66 -12.92
CA LEU A 253 2.26 -21.84 -12.25
C LEU A 253 0.87 -22.21 -12.80
N ARG A 254 0.05 -21.22 -13.19
CA ARG A 254 -1.25 -21.47 -13.83
C ARG A 254 -1.13 -21.90 -15.31
N GLY A 255 -0.11 -21.43 -16.02
CA GLY A 255 0.14 -21.81 -17.42
C GLY A 255 0.95 -23.10 -17.59
N GLY A 256 1.64 -23.56 -16.54
CA GLY A 256 2.55 -24.70 -16.55
C GLY A 256 1.95 -26.02 -16.06
N SER A 257 0.70 -26.06 -15.59
CA SER A 257 0.03 -27.29 -15.10
C SER A 257 -0.38 -28.28 -16.21
N GLY A 258 0.30 -28.27 -17.36
CA GLY A 258 -0.09 -29.05 -18.55
C GLY A 258 1.08 -29.57 -19.38
N ARG A 259 2.19 -29.99 -18.76
CA ARG A 259 3.21 -30.82 -19.40
C ARG A 259 3.74 -31.88 -18.45
#